data_AF-A0AAC9WFQ9-F1
#
_entry.id   AF-A0AAC9WFQ9-F1
#
_cell.length_a   1.000
_cell.length_b   1.000
_cell.length_c   1.000
_cell.angle_alpha   90.00
_cell.angle_beta   90.00
_cell.angle_gamma   90.00
#
_symmetry.space_group_name_H-M   'P 1'
#
loop_
_entity.id
_entity.type
_entity.pdbx_description
1 polymer ?
#
loop_
_entity_poly.entity_id
_entity_poly.type
_entity_poly.pdbx_seq_one_letter_code
_entity_poly.pdbx_strand_id
1 'polypeptide(L)'
;MAVKKVGMEVCSGGIIGMGETFAQRVEFAFALRDLGVDSIPLNVLNPIPGIPLESKKPLSPLEVLKTIGMFRFVLPKTNIRFAGGREVNLRSLQALGLVSGINGMLTGNYLTTKGQGISEDLAMIEDLGLKY
;
A
#
# COMPACT_ATOMS: atom_id res chain seq x y z
N MET A 1 10.96 9.51 18.44
CA MET A 1 10.72 10.16 17.13
C MET A 1 10.26 11.60 17.35
N ALA A 2 10.80 12.60 16.63
CA ALA A 2 10.50 14.03 16.88
C ALA A 2 9.00 14.38 16.72
N VAL A 3 8.33 13.78 15.74
CA VAL A 3 6.89 13.97 15.47
C VAL A 3 6.02 13.50 16.65
N LYS A 4 6.30 12.33 17.21
CA LYS A 4 5.53 11.83 18.37
C LYS A 4 5.70 12.70 19.62
N LYS A 5 6.84 13.38 19.79
CA LYS A 5 7.09 14.28 20.94
C LYS A 5 6.14 15.49 20.94
N VAL A 6 5.59 15.87 19.79
CA VAL A 6 4.62 16.96 19.66
C VAL A 6 3.17 16.46 19.58
N GLY A 7 2.92 15.18 19.91
CA GLY A 7 1.57 14.59 19.97
C GLY A 7 0.94 14.26 18.62
N MET A 8 1.71 14.25 17.53
CA MET A 8 1.23 13.93 16.20
C MET A 8 1.36 12.43 15.88
N GLU A 9 0.40 11.92 15.08
CA GLU A 9 0.48 10.59 14.49
C GLU A 9 1.51 10.54 13.36
N VAL A 10 2.20 9.42 13.27
CA VAL A 10 3.26 9.18 12.29
C VAL A 10 2.72 8.36 11.13
N CYS A 11 2.64 9.00 9.96
CA CYS A 11 2.47 8.33 8.69
C CYS A 11 3.83 8.10 8.04
N SER A 12 4.26 6.84 7.94
CA SER A 12 5.49 6.48 7.22
C SER A 12 5.32 5.14 6.51
N GLY A 13 5.76 5.08 5.27
CA GLY A 13 5.57 3.93 4.38
C GLY A 13 6.47 4.06 3.17
N GLY A 14 6.17 3.35 2.09
CA GLY A 14 7.09 3.26 0.95
C GLY A 14 6.46 2.73 -0.32
N ILE A 15 7.33 2.46 -1.30
CA ILE A 15 6.99 1.92 -2.62
C ILE A 15 7.59 0.52 -2.73
N ILE A 16 6.79 -0.47 -3.12
CA ILE A 16 7.27 -1.82 -3.46
C ILE A 16 7.36 -1.97 -4.99
N GLY A 17 8.31 -2.76 -5.47
CA GLY A 17 8.56 -3.01 -6.90
C GLY A 17 9.65 -2.14 -7.52
N MET A 18 10.41 -1.38 -6.73
CA MET A 18 11.53 -0.56 -7.21
C MET A 18 12.75 -1.40 -7.62
N GLY A 19 12.82 -2.64 -7.15
CA GLY A 19 13.93 -3.57 -7.40
C GLY A 19 14.45 -4.23 -6.14
N GLU A 20 13.84 -3.91 -5.00
CA GLU A 20 14.07 -4.58 -3.75
C GLU A 20 13.64 -6.05 -3.81
N THR A 21 14.39 -6.89 -3.09
CA THR A 21 14.05 -8.29 -2.86
C THR A 21 12.91 -8.41 -1.85
N PHE A 22 12.28 -9.60 -1.77
CA PHE A 22 11.27 -9.86 -0.76
C PHE A 22 11.84 -9.70 0.67
N ALA A 23 13.09 -10.12 0.91
CA ALA A 23 13.75 -9.95 2.20
C ALA A 23 13.87 -8.46 2.60
N GLN A 24 14.21 -7.59 1.65
CA GLN A 24 14.27 -6.15 1.89
C GLN A 24 12.89 -5.55 2.21
N ARG A 25 11.80 -6.09 1.67
CA ARG A 25 10.45 -5.69 2.08
C ARG A 25 10.15 -6.09 3.51
N VAL A 26 10.61 -7.26 3.94
CA VAL A 26 10.50 -7.73 5.33
C VAL A 26 11.29 -6.81 6.24
N GLU A 27 12.57 -6.55 5.94
CA GLU A 27 13.41 -5.61 6.69
C GLU A 27 12.73 -4.24 6.83
N PHE A 28 12.14 -3.74 5.74
CA PHE A 28 11.41 -2.48 5.75
C PHE A 28 10.18 -2.50 6.67
N ALA A 29 9.38 -3.58 6.65
CA ALA A 29 8.23 -3.72 7.55
C ALA A 29 8.66 -3.74 9.04
N PHE A 30 9.76 -4.43 9.35
CA PHE A 30 10.34 -4.45 10.70
C PHE A 30 10.85 -3.07 11.12
N ALA A 31 11.51 -2.34 10.22
CA ALA A 31 11.95 -0.97 10.48
C ALA A 31 10.78 -0.03 10.79
N LEU A 32 9.67 -0.13 10.05
CA LEU A 32 8.44 0.64 10.31
C LEU A 32 7.84 0.29 11.68
N ARG A 33 7.86 -0.99 12.06
CA ARG A 33 7.38 -1.46 13.36
C ARG A 33 8.22 -0.90 14.50
N ASP A 34 9.55 -0.97 14.36
CA ASP A 34 10.48 -0.52 15.39
C ASP A 34 10.44 1.02 15.54
N LEU A 35 10.12 1.73 14.45
CA LEU A 35 9.83 3.18 14.47
C LEU A 35 8.49 3.50 15.17
N GLY A 36 7.60 2.52 15.30
CA GLY A 36 6.30 2.63 15.96
C GLY A 36 5.33 3.50 15.17
N VAL A 37 5.26 3.36 13.85
CA VAL A 37 4.40 4.19 12.98
C VAL A 37 2.91 3.89 13.21
N ASP A 38 2.08 4.92 13.07
CA ASP A 38 0.62 4.83 13.30
C ASP A 38 -0.12 4.49 11.98
N SER A 39 0.42 4.91 10.83
CA SER A 39 -0.11 4.60 9.52
C SER A 39 0.98 4.36 8.46
N ILE A 40 0.73 3.41 7.56
CA ILE A 40 1.61 2.99 6.47
C ILE A 40 0.89 3.20 5.13
N PRO A 41 1.25 4.23 4.35
CA PRO A 41 0.92 4.28 2.93
C PRO A 41 1.78 3.28 2.16
N LEU A 42 1.16 2.22 1.65
CA LEU A 42 1.83 1.23 0.82
C LEU A 42 1.53 1.52 -0.65
N ASN A 43 2.54 1.99 -1.37
CA ASN A 43 2.48 2.23 -2.81
C ASN A 43 3.05 1.01 -3.53
N VAL A 44 2.49 0.70 -4.70
CA VAL A 44 3.09 -0.24 -5.64
C VAL A 44 3.62 0.58 -6.80
N LEU A 45 4.88 0.35 -7.19
CA LEU A 45 5.49 1.09 -8.27
C LEU A 45 4.59 1.04 -9.52
N ASN A 46 4.24 2.22 -10.01
CA ASN A 46 3.55 2.39 -11.28
C ASN A 46 4.56 3.02 -12.26
N PRO A 47 5.19 2.23 -13.13
CA PRO A 47 6.11 2.76 -14.13
C PRO A 47 5.35 3.66 -15.11
N ILE A 48 5.65 4.95 -15.11
CA ILE A 48 5.07 5.94 -16.03
C ILE A 48 6.17 6.57 -16.88
N PRO A 49 5.87 7.07 -18.09
CA PRO A 49 6.88 7.70 -18.93
C PRO A 49 7.56 8.89 -18.23
N GLY A 50 8.88 8.98 -18.38
CA GLY A 50 9.70 10.09 -17.90
C GLY A 50 10.28 9.93 -16.48
N ILE A 51 10.02 8.83 -15.78
CA ILE A 51 10.68 8.53 -14.50
C ILE A 51 11.86 7.55 -14.68
N PRO A 52 12.91 7.60 -13.84
CA PRO A 52 14.06 6.69 -13.96
C PRO A 52 13.71 5.19 -13.93
N LEU A 53 12.55 4.84 -13.38
CA LEU A 53 12.05 3.47 -13.24
C LEU A 53 10.95 3.12 -14.26
N GLU A 54 10.78 3.89 -15.34
CA GLU A 54 9.75 3.68 -16.36
C GLU A 54 9.81 2.30 -17.03
N SER A 55 11.01 1.72 -17.14
CA SER A 55 11.26 0.41 -17.77
C SER A 55 11.23 -0.76 -16.76
N LYS A 56 10.90 -0.48 -15.49
CA LYS A 56 10.87 -1.51 -14.45
C LYS A 56 9.69 -2.45 -14.66
N LYS A 57 9.95 -3.76 -14.67
CA LYS A 57 8.89 -4.77 -14.70
C LYS A 57 8.07 -4.70 -13.40
N PRO A 58 6.74 -4.54 -13.48
CA PRO A 58 5.87 -4.56 -12.31
C PRO A 58 5.95 -5.89 -11.54
N LEU A 59 5.67 -5.83 -10.24
CA LEU A 59 5.46 -7.04 -9.45
C LEU A 59 4.23 -7.79 -9.95
N SER A 60 4.22 -9.12 -9.81
CA SER A 60 3.00 -9.86 -10.05
C SER A 60 1.96 -9.49 -8.97
N PRO A 61 0.65 -9.52 -9.29
CA PRO A 61 -0.38 -9.23 -8.30
C PRO A 61 -0.27 -10.11 -7.05
N LEU A 62 0.10 -11.39 -7.20
CA LEU A 62 0.28 -12.30 -6.08
C LEU A 62 1.48 -11.92 -5.19
N GLU A 63 2.57 -11.42 -5.76
CA GLU A 63 3.71 -10.91 -4.99
C GLU A 63 3.34 -9.63 -4.21
N VAL A 64 2.47 -8.78 -4.77
CA VAL A 64 1.90 -7.63 -4.05
C VAL A 64 1.05 -8.10 -2.88
N LEU A 65 0.10 -9.03 -3.10
CA LEU A 65 -0.77 -9.57 -2.04
C LEU A 65 0.03 -10.28 -0.94
N LYS A 66 1.04 -11.07 -1.31
CA LYS A 66 1.97 -11.71 -0.37
C LYS A 66 2.71 -10.68 0.49
N THR A 67 3.14 -9.59 -0.13
CA THR A 67 3.79 -8.48 0.59
C THR A 67 2.82 -7.81 1.56
N ILE A 68 1.56 -7.54 1.15
CA ILE A 68 0.52 -6.99 2.01
C ILE A 68 0.26 -7.87 3.23
N GLY A 69 0.06 -9.18 3.02
CA GLY A 69 -0.14 -10.14 4.10
C GLY A 69 1.03 -10.17 5.07
N MET A 70 2.26 -10.17 4.55
CA MET A 70 3.47 -10.07 5.36
C MET A 70 3.50 -8.79 6.20
N PHE A 71 3.23 -7.63 5.62
CA PHE A 71 3.16 -6.36 6.35
C PHE A 71 2.12 -6.42 7.48
N ARG A 72 0.94 -6.99 7.25
CA ARG A 72 -0.08 -7.16 8.28
C ARG A 72 0.36 -8.10 9.41
N PHE A 73 1.08 -9.19 9.11
CA PHE A 73 1.63 -10.06 10.16
C PHE A 73 2.69 -9.34 11.02
N VAL A 74 3.54 -8.53 10.42
CA VAL A 74 4.58 -7.77 11.14
C VAL A 74 3.97 -6.61 11.95
N LEU A 75 2.92 -5.96 11.42
CA LEU A 75 2.27 -4.78 12.00
C LEU A 75 0.75 -5.00 12.19
N PRO A 76 0.33 -5.89 13.11
CA PRO A 76 -1.06 -6.34 13.21
C PRO A 76 -2.06 -5.24 13.55
N LYS A 77 -1.63 -4.17 14.25
CA LYS A 77 -2.50 -3.09 14.72
C LYS A 77 -2.36 -1.77 13.96
N THR A 78 -1.40 -1.68 13.03
CA THR A 78 -1.12 -0.44 12.29
C THR A 78 -2.10 -0.28 11.14
N ASN A 79 -2.46 0.97 10.81
CA ASN A 79 -3.26 1.26 9.63
C ASN A 79 -2.41 1.10 8.37
N ILE A 80 -2.68 0.11 7.54
CA ILE A 80 -1.99 -0.13 6.26
C ILE A 80 -2.97 0.24 5.16
N ARG A 81 -2.63 1.28 4.40
CA ARG A 81 -3.51 1.82 3.37
C ARG A 81 -2.93 1.65 1.98
N PHE A 82 -3.79 1.32 1.03
CA PHE A 82 -3.43 1.48 -0.37
C PHE A 82 -3.15 2.94 -0.68
N ALA A 83 -2.00 3.18 -1.27
CA ALA A 83 -1.66 4.45 -1.89
C ALA A 83 -1.56 4.23 -3.42
N GLY A 84 -0.61 4.87 -4.10
CA GLY A 84 -0.53 4.83 -5.56
C GLY A 84 -0.27 3.43 -6.12
N GLY A 85 -0.89 3.14 -7.27
CA GLY A 85 -0.52 2.04 -8.16
C GLY A 85 -1.30 0.74 -7.99
N ARG A 86 -2.30 0.66 -7.11
CA ARG A 86 -3.11 -0.55 -6.91
C ARG A 86 -3.91 -0.94 -8.17
N GLU A 87 -4.38 0.03 -8.94
CA GLU A 87 -5.24 -0.18 -10.11
C GLU A 87 -4.49 -0.93 -11.20
N VAL A 88 -3.26 -0.51 -11.46
CA VAL A 88 -2.39 -1.09 -12.49
C VAL A 88 -1.80 -2.42 -12.03
N ASN A 89 -1.39 -2.51 -10.75
CA ASN A 89 -0.65 -3.66 -10.26
C ASN A 89 -1.55 -4.82 -9.78
N LEU A 90 -2.70 -4.53 -9.16
CA LEU A 90 -3.62 -5.55 -8.66
C LEU A 90 -4.79 -5.80 -9.62
N ARG A 91 -5.21 -4.83 -10.42
CA ARG A 91 -6.30 -4.96 -11.39
C ARG A 91 -7.58 -5.47 -10.70
N SER A 92 -8.11 -6.61 -11.13
CA SER A 92 -9.27 -7.26 -10.50
C SER A 92 -9.00 -7.86 -9.12
N LEU A 93 -7.74 -7.90 -8.66
CA LEU A 93 -7.35 -8.48 -7.37
C LEU A 93 -7.23 -7.43 -6.25
N GLN A 94 -7.65 -6.18 -6.49
CA GLN A 94 -7.63 -5.12 -5.46
C GLN A 94 -8.40 -5.51 -4.19
N ALA A 95 -9.57 -6.13 -4.36
CA ALA A 95 -10.42 -6.62 -3.27
C ALA A 95 -9.68 -7.60 -2.35
N LEU A 96 -8.81 -8.45 -2.92
CA LEU A 96 -8.01 -9.38 -2.13
C LEU A 96 -7.00 -8.65 -1.22
N GLY A 97 -6.57 -7.45 -1.58
CA GLY A 97 -5.71 -6.65 -0.72
C GLY A 97 -6.38 -6.24 0.58
N LEU A 98 -7.66 -5.87 0.52
CA LEU A 98 -8.48 -5.56 1.70
C LEU A 98 -8.62 -6.77 2.62
N VAL A 99 -8.87 -7.95 2.04
CA VAL A 99 -8.95 -9.20 2.80
C VAL A 99 -7.58 -9.66 3.33
N SER A 100 -6.49 -9.31 2.65
CA SER A 100 -5.11 -9.70 3.00
C SER A 100 -4.46 -8.81 4.06
N GLY A 101 -5.10 -7.71 4.47
CA GLY A 101 -4.62 -6.87 5.56
C GLY A 101 -4.54 -5.37 5.29
N ILE A 102 -4.96 -4.89 4.11
CA ILE A 102 -5.21 -3.46 3.92
C ILE A 102 -6.50 -3.07 4.67
N ASN A 103 -6.46 -1.96 5.40
CA ASN A 103 -7.62 -1.43 6.14
C ASN A 103 -7.86 0.06 5.88
N GLY A 104 -7.38 0.56 4.74
CA GLY A 104 -7.66 1.89 4.24
C GLY A 104 -7.20 2.05 2.80
N MET A 105 -7.67 3.07 2.10
CA MET A 105 -7.20 3.38 0.75
C MET A 105 -7.33 4.87 0.46
N LEU A 106 -6.45 5.37 -0.41
CA LEU A 106 -6.71 6.61 -1.11
C LEU A 106 -7.71 6.35 -2.24
N THR A 107 -8.75 7.19 -2.31
CA THR A 107 -9.82 7.10 -3.31
C THR A 107 -9.71 8.25 -4.31
N GLY A 108 -10.16 8.03 -5.54
CA GLY A 108 -10.03 9.02 -6.62
C GLY A 108 -8.61 9.13 -7.18
N ASN A 109 -8.31 10.30 -7.79
CA ASN A 109 -7.03 10.51 -8.46
C ASN A 109 -5.87 10.72 -7.48
N TYR A 110 -4.69 10.25 -7.87
CA TYR A 110 -3.43 10.54 -7.18
C TYR A 110 -2.81 11.84 -7.70
N LEU A 111 -1.72 12.27 -7.05
CA LEU A 111 -1.02 13.51 -7.40
C LEU A 111 -0.56 13.56 -8.87
N THR A 112 -0.14 12.44 -9.43
CA THR A 112 0.43 12.37 -10.79
C THR A 112 -0.25 11.35 -11.70
N THR A 113 -1.14 10.50 -11.18
CA THR A 113 -1.76 9.40 -11.94
C THR A 113 -3.24 9.28 -11.61
N LYS A 114 -4.04 8.84 -12.59
CA LYS A 114 -5.45 8.50 -12.35
C LYS A 114 -5.55 7.31 -11.41
N GLY A 115 -6.54 7.34 -10.53
CA GLY A 115 -6.90 6.22 -9.66
C GLY A 115 -8.32 5.75 -9.95
N GLN A 116 -8.79 4.76 -9.20
CA GLN A 116 -10.17 4.29 -9.27
C GLN A 116 -11.14 5.34 -8.70
N GLY A 117 -12.34 5.44 -9.26
CA GLY A 117 -13.36 6.37 -8.80
C GLY A 117 -13.92 5.96 -7.43
N ILE A 118 -14.35 6.96 -6.66
CA ILE A 118 -14.86 6.76 -5.29
C ILE A 118 -16.05 5.78 -5.29
N SER A 119 -16.98 5.90 -6.25
CA SER A 119 -18.14 5.00 -6.32
C SER A 119 -17.76 3.53 -6.50
N GLU A 120 -16.71 3.25 -7.28
CA GLU A 120 -16.22 1.89 -7.51
C GLU A 120 -15.46 1.35 -6.30
N ASP A 121 -14.74 2.23 -5.57
CA ASP A 121 -14.13 1.88 -4.30
C ASP A 121 -15.17 1.52 -3.23
N LEU A 122 -16.24 2.32 -3.11
CA LEU A 122 -17.31 2.05 -2.16
C LEU A 122 -18.03 0.73 -2.49
N ALA A 123 -18.34 0.50 -3.77
CA ALA A 123 -18.94 -0.75 -4.22
C ALA A 123 -18.06 -1.97 -3.86
N MET A 124 -16.74 -1.88 -4.07
CA MET A 124 -15.81 -2.95 -3.69
C MET A 124 -15.82 -3.24 -2.19
N ILE A 125 -15.91 -2.21 -1.34
CA ILE A 125 -15.96 -2.37 0.12
C ILE A 125 -17.29 -3.01 0.54
N GLU A 126 -18.40 -2.58 -0.07
CA GLU A 126 -19.74 -3.14 0.17
C GLU A 126 -19.84 -4.61 -0.26
N ASP A 127 -19.33 -4.96 -1.44
CA ASP A 127 -19.31 -6.32 -1.97
C ASP A 127 -18.52 -7.29 -1.08
N LEU A 128 -17.50 -6.77 -0.37
CA LEU A 128 -16.72 -7.53 0.62
C LEU A 128 -17.39 -7.62 2.00
N GLY A 129 -18.54 -6.97 2.19
CA GLY A 129 -19.24 -6.90 3.49
C GLY A 129 -18.48 -6.10 4.55
N LEU A 130 -17.58 -5.20 4.13
CA LEU A 130 -16.78 -4.36 4.99
C LEU A 130 -17.48 -3.03 5.28
N LYS A 131 -17.04 -2.32 6.33
CA LYS A 131 -17.55 -1.00 6.71
C LYS A 131 -16.53 0.08 6.38
N TYR A 132 -17.00 1.25 5.94
CA TYR A 132 -16.22 2.44 5.65
C TYR A 132 -16.76 3.66 6.37
#